data_AF-A0A534S9W5-F1
#
_entry.id   AF-A0A534S9W5-F1
#
_cell.length_a   1.000
_cell.length_b   1.000
_cell.length_c   1.000
_cell.angle_alpha   90.00
_cell.angle_beta   90.00
_cell.angle_gamma   90.00
#
_symmetry.space_group_name_H-M   'P 1'
#
loop_
_entity.id
_entity.type
_entity.pdbx_description
1 polymer ?
#
loop_
_entity_poly.entity_id
_entity_poly.type
_entity_poly.pdbx_seq_one_letter_code
_entity_poly.pdbx_strand_id
1 'polypeptide(L)'
;VGSLLHEGAEGAEKRTGRTCRNLLKLEAALWTFVWEADVEPTNNSAERPLRRAVLWRRRSFGTQSAAGSHFVERILTAVTTLRQQQRDVLDYLTAACAAVLCGDKPPSLLPSVRPLRCAS
;
A
#
# COMPACT_ATOMS: atom_id res chain seq x y z
N VAL A 1 11.42 -24.43 -6.76
CA VAL A 1 12.02 -23.15 -6.33
C VAL A 1 12.40 -23.20 -4.85
N GLY A 2 11.52 -23.65 -3.96
CA GLY A 2 11.82 -23.76 -2.52
C GLY A 2 13.11 -24.52 -2.17
N SER A 3 13.40 -25.66 -2.81
CA SER A 3 14.64 -26.42 -2.56
C SER A 3 15.93 -25.60 -2.77
N LEU A 4 16.03 -24.90 -3.91
CA LEU A 4 17.16 -24.02 -4.21
C LEU A 4 17.25 -22.82 -3.25
N LEU A 5 16.11 -22.32 -2.78
CA LEU A 5 16.10 -21.26 -1.77
C LEU A 5 16.58 -21.78 -0.40
N HIS A 6 16.24 -23.01 -0.02
CA HIS A 6 16.75 -23.63 1.20
C HIS A 6 18.27 -23.86 1.14
N GLU A 7 18.78 -24.43 0.04
CA GLU A 7 20.22 -24.60 -0.17
C GLU A 7 20.96 -23.25 -0.13
N GLY A 8 20.41 -22.24 -0.83
CA GLY A 8 20.97 -20.89 -0.83
C GLY A 8 20.93 -20.22 0.56
N ALA A 9 19.92 -20.53 1.39
CA ALA A 9 19.80 -20.02 2.75
C ALA A 9 20.87 -20.58 3.71
N GLU A 10 21.31 -21.82 3.49
CA GLU A 10 22.36 -22.49 4.28
C GLU A 10 23.78 -22.27 3.73
N GLY A 11 23.89 -21.75 2.51
CA GLY A 11 25.16 -21.49 1.84
C GLY A 11 26.08 -20.50 2.58
N ALA A 12 27.37 -20.59 2.27
CA ALA A 12 28.44 -19.81 2.93
C ALA A 12 28.38 -18.30 2.63
N GLU A 13 27.77 -17.89 1.51
CA GLU A 13 27.69 -16.48 1.10
C GLU A 13 26.53 -15.76 1.81
N LYS A 14 26.88 -14.81 2.69
CA LYS A 14 25.94 -14.17 3.62
C LYS A 14 24.80 -13.40 2.93
N ARG A 15 25.07 -12.72 1.81
CA ARG A 15 24.08 -11.88 1.11
C ARG A 15 23.02 -12.73 0.43
N THR A 16 23.43 -13.80 -0.24
CA THR A 16 22.58 -14.79 -0.90
C THR A 16 21.76 -15.51 0.15
N GLY A 17 22.38 -16.01 1.23
CA GLY A 17 21.65 -16.65 2.31
C GLY A 17 20.60 -15.75 2.95
N ARG A 18 20.88 -14.44 3.11
CA ARG A 18 19.88 -13.48 3.60
C ARG A 18 18.74 -13.29 2.60
N THR A 19 19.05 -13.16 1.30
CA THR A 19 18.04 -13.01 0.25
C THR A 19 17.13 -14.23 0.18
N CYS A 20 17.68 -15.43 0.19
CA CYS A 20 16.93 -16.68 0.19
C CYS A 20 16.01 -16.80 1.40
N ARG A 21 16.50 -16.52 2.62
CA ARG A 21 15.64 -16.50 3.83
C ARG A 21 14.51 -15.49 3.75
N ASN A 22 14.74 -14.33 3.13
CA ASN A 22 13.68 -13.32 2.95
C ASN A 22 12.63 -13.77 1.93
N LEU A 23 13.04 -14.44 0.86
CA LEU A 23 12.12 -15.00 -0.14
C LEU A 23 11.30 -16.16 0.44
N LEU A 24 11.92 -17.05 1.22
CA LEU A 24 11.22 -18.16 1.88
C LEU A 24 10.10 -17.68 2.81
N LYS A 25 10.29 -16.56 3.53
CA LYS A 25 9.23 -15.94 4.35
C LYS A 25 7.99 -15.52 3.57
N LEU A 26 8.14 -15.28 2.26
CA LEU A 26 7.09 -14.80 1.37
C LEU A 26 6.72 -15.85 0.31
N GLU A 27 7.24 -17.08 0.40
CA GLU A 27 7.13 -18.07 -0.67
C GLU A 27 5.68 -18.34 -1.08
N ALA A 28 4.77 -18.44 -0.11
CA ALA A 28 3.34 -18.64 -0.35
C ALA A 28 2.68 -17.49 -1.14
N ALA A 29 3.23 -16.28 -1.08
CA ALA A 29 2.72 -15.10 -1.77
C ALA A 29 3.43 -14.79 -3.09
N LEU A 30 4.58 -15.42 -3.38
CA LEU A 30 5.36 -15.13 -4.60
C LEU A 30 4.60 -15.52 -5.88
N TRP A 31 3.71 -16.50 -5.79
CA TRP A 31 3.03 -17.10 -6.93
C TRP A 31 1.52 -16.86 -6.96
N THR A 32 1.00 -15.96 -6.12
CA THR A 32 -0.46 -15.70 -6.03
C THR A 32 -1.08 -15.39 -7.39
N PHE A 33 -0.37 -14.66 -8.26
CA PHE A 33 -0.82 -14.33 -9.62
C PHE A 33 -1.06 -15.55 -10.54
N VAL A 34 -0.50 -16.72 -10.20
CA VAL A 34 -0.72 -17.97 -10.96
C VAL A 34 -2.12 -18.51 -10.70
N TRP A 35 -2.70 -18.22 -9.53
CA TRP A 35 -3.99 -18.76 -9.09
C TRP A 35 -5.09 -17.69 -9.07
N GLU A 36 -4.74 -16.44 -8.86
CA GLU A 36 -5.66 -15.30 -8.77
C GLU A 36 -5.50 -14.40 -10.00
N ALA A 37 -6.47 -14.47 -10.93
CA ALA A 37 -6.41 -13.78 -12.22
C ALA A 37 -6.30 -12.24 -12.11
N ASP A 38 -6.85 -11.66 -11.05
CA ASP A 38 -6.83 -10.21 -10.81
C ASP A 38 -5.53 -9.72 -10.12
N VAL A 39 -4.63 -10.64 -9.76
CA VAL A 39 -3.35 -10.29 -9.13
C VAL A 39 -2.27 -10.20 -10.21
N GLU A 40 -1.72 -8.99 -10.37
CA GLU A 40 -0.59 -8.76 -11.26
C GLU A 40 0.65 -9.59 -10.85
N PRO A 41 1.45 -10.10 -11.80
CA PRO A 41 2.69 -10.83 -11.51
C PRO A 41 3.80 -9.93 -10.95
N THR A 42 3.54 -8.63 -10.78
CA THR A 42 4.50 -7.64 -10.31
C THR A 42 3.95 -6.84 -9.15
N ASN A 43 4.83 -6.42 -8.23
CA ASN A 43 4.47 -5.60 -7.07
C ASN A 43 4.23 -4.11 -7.41
N ASN A 44 4.07 -3.76 -8.69
CA ASN A 44 3.98 -2.38 -9.16
C ASN A 44 2.79 -1.62 -8.55
N SER A 45 1.66 -2.30 -8.37
CA SER A 45 0.44 -1.71 -7.80
C SER A 45 0.62 -1.26 -6.35
N ALA A 46 1.43 -1.97 -5.56
CA ALA A 46 1.76 -1.60 -4.19
C ALA A 46 2.95 -0.63 -4.10
N GLU A 47 3.97 -0.79 -4.94
CA GLU A 47 5.18 0.05 -4.87
C GLU A 47 4.98 1.47 -5.42
N ARG A 48 4.23 1.63 -6.51
CA ARG A 48 4.04 2.94 -7.15
C ARG A 48 3.42 3.97 -6.21
N PRO A 49 2.36 3.67 -5.43
CA PRO A 49 1.82 4.60 -4.45
C PRO A 49 2.83 5.00 -3.36
N LEU A 50 3.63 4.03 -2.88
CA LEU A 50 4.61 4.24 -1.81
C LEU A 50 5.80 5.10 -2.27
N ARG A 51 6.15 5.07 -3.55
CA ARG A 51 7.29 5.79 -4.11
C ARG A 51 7.28 7.29 -3.80
N ARG A 52 6.09 7.92 -3.80
CA ARG A 52 5.96 9.35 -3.49
C ARG A 52 6.35 9.65 -2.04
N ALA A 53 5.90 8.81 -1.10
CA ALA A 53 6.24 8.94 0.31
C ALA A 53 7.74 8.75 0.56
N VAL A 54 8.35 7.75 -0.09
CA VAL A 54 9.79 7.46 0.02
C VAL A 54 10.63 8.64 -0.51
N LEU A 55 10.28 9.17 -1.68
CA LEU A 55 10.97 10.33 -2.27
C LEU A 55 10.85 11.58 -1.40
N TRP A 56 9.66 11.83 -0.85
CA TRP A 56 9.43 12.93 0.08
C TRP A 56 10.28 12.77 1.34
N ARG A 57 10.26 11.61 2.00
CA ARG A 57 11.06 11.35 3.22
C ARG A 57 12.55 11.59 2.96
N ARG A 58 13.05 11.13 1.81
CA ARG A 58 14.47 11.28 1.45
C ARG A 58 14.85 12.74 1.20
N ARG A 59 13.97 13.55 0.58
CA ARG A 59 14.26 14.95 0.22
C ARG A 59 13.92 15.95 1.32
N SER A 60 12.98 15.62 2.21
CA SER A 60 12.41 16.52 3.21
C SER A 60 12.66 16.03 4.64
N PHE A 61 13.54 15.05 4.84
CA PHE A 61 13.94 14.49 6.14
C PHE A 61 12.81 13.84 6.98
N GLY A 62 11.62 13.66 6.40
CA GLY A 62 10.50 13.00 7.07
C GLY A 62 9.86 13.86 8.17
N THR A 63 9.39 13.21 9.22
CA THR A 63 8.71 13.84 10.37
C THR A 63 9.63 13.83 11.60
N GLN A 64 9.50 14.85 12.45
CA GLN A 64 10.30 15.00 13.69
C GLN A 64 9.45 14.83 14.96
N SER A 65 8.19 14.41 14.83
CA SER A 65 7.28 14.20 15.95
C SER A 65 6.27 13.09 15.66
N ALA A 66 5.75 12.47 16.71
CA ALA A 66 4.69 11.45 16.59
C ALA A 66 3.43 12.03 15.92
N ALA A 67 3.02 13.25 16.30
CA ALA A 67 1.89 13.94 15.68
C ALA A 67 2.10 14.18 14.19
N GLY A 68 3.31 14.59 13.79
CA GLY A 68 3.67 14.75 12.37
C GLY A 68 3.62 13.42 11.62
N SER A 69 4.14 12.34 12.21
CA SER A 69 4.09 10.99 11.63
C SER A 69 2.65 10.55 11.38
N HIS A 70 1.75 10.71 12.35
CA HIS A 70 0.34 10.37 12.19
C HIS A 70 -0.37 11.24 11.14
N PHE A 71 -0.03 12.53 11.05
CA PHE A 71 -0.58 13.38 10.00
C PHE A 71 -0.18 12.89 8.60
N VAL A 72 1.12 12.62 8.40
CA VAL A 72 1.64 12.13 7.13
C VAL A 72 1.07 10.76 6.77
N GLU A 73 0.99 9.85 7.74
CA GLU A 73 0.35 8.54 7.61
C GLU A 73 -1.08 8.67 7.09
N ARG A 74 -1.91 9.50 7.74
CA ARG A 74 -3.32 9.72 7.40
C ARG A 74 -3.49 10.36 6.02
N ILE A 75 -2.71 11.40 5.70
CA ILE A 75 -2.80 12.08 4.41
C ILE A 75 -2.35 11.17 3.28
N LEU A 76 -1.24 10.44 3.43
CA LEU A 76 -0.78 9.50 2.40
C LEU A 76 -1.79 8.38 2.17
N THR A 77 -2.39 7.86 3.25
CA THR A 77 -3.46 6.85 3.17
C THR A 77 -4.66 7.37 2.41
N ALA A 78 -5.18 8.55 2.79
CA ALA A 78 -6.35 9.15 2.13
C ALA A 78 -6.08 9.43 0.65
N VAL A 79 -4.97 10.11 0.33
CA VAL A 79 -4.61 10.47 -1.05
C VAL A 79 -4.42 9.23 -1.92
N THR A 80 -3.72 8.22 -1.41
CA THR A 80 -3.46 6.98 -2.16
C THR A 80 -4.76 6.25 -2.46
N THR A 81 -5.59 6.09 -1.42
CA THR A 81 -6.86 5.38 -1.51
C THR A 81 -7.84 6.07 -2.45
N LEU A 82 -7.98 7.40 -2.35
CA LEU A 82 -8.87 8.17 -3.22
C LEU A 82 -8.43 8.10 -4.69
N ARG A 83 -7.13 8.17 -4.97
CA ARG A 83 -6.61 8.03 -6.33
C ARG A 83 -6.87 6.63 -6.91
N GLN A 84 -6.69 5.59 -6.11
CA GLN A 84 -7.02 4.21 -6.53
C GLN A 84 -8.52 4.05 -6.80
N GLN A 85 -9.37 4.73 -6.02
CA GLN A 85 -10.82 4.76 -6.21
C GLN A 85 -11.29 5.75 -7.28
N GLN A 86 -10.39 6.46 -7.96
CA GLN A 86 -10.71 7.52 -8.93
C GLN A 86 -11.63 8.62 -8.36
N ARG A 87 -11.43 8.98 -7.09
CA ARG A 87 -12.16 10.06 -6.39
C ARG A 87 -11.30 11.30 -6.27
N ASP A 88 -11.93 12.47 -6.33
CA ASP A 88 -11.23 13.73 -6.14
C ASP A 88 -10.70 13.86 -4.69
N VAL A 89 -9.41 14.19 -4.59
CA VAL A 89 -8.70 14.27 -3.31
C VAL A 89 -9.07 15.55 -2.56
N LEU A 90 -9.13 16.69 -3.26
CA LEU A 90 -9.37 17.98 -2.65
C LEU A 90 -10.81 18.06 -2.16
N ASP A 91 -11.77 17.60 -2.96
CA ASP A 91 -13.19 17.57 -2.59
C ASP A 91 -13.40 16.73 -1.33
N TYR A 92 -12.80 15.54 -1.27
CA TYR A 92 -12.90 14.67 -0.10
C TYR A 92 -12.31 15.33 1.16
N LEU A 93 -11.09 15.88 1.07
CA LEU A 93 -10.43 16.52 2.22
C LEU A 93 -11.20 17.75 2.69
N THR A 94 -11.75 18.53 1.76
CA THR A 94 -12.59 19.69 2.06
C THR A 94 -13.85 19.27 2.80
N ALA A 95 -14.56 18.26 2.29
CA ALA A 95 -15.75 17.71 2.93
C ALA A 95 -15.45 17.12 4.31
N ALA A 96 -14.32 16.42 4.47
CA ALA A 96 -13.90 15.87 5.75
C ALA A 96 -13.59 16.95 6.80
N CYS A 97 -12.88 18.01 6.41
CA CYS A 97 -12.62 19.16 7.29
C CYS A 97 -13.91 19.90 7.66
N ALA A 98 -14.78 20.16 6.68
CA ALA A 98 -16.06 20.82 6.92
C ALA A 98 -16.94 20.03 7.90
N ALA A 99 -17.06 18.71 7.71
CA ALA A 99 -17.84 17.86 8.60
C ALA A 99 -17.33 17.93 10.05
N VAL A 100 -16.01 17.87 10.27
CA VAL A 100 -15.42 17.99 11.61
C VAL A 100 -15.72 19.36 12.25
N LEU A 101 -15.63 20.44 11.47
CA LEU A 101 -15.93 21.79 11.96
C LEU A 101 -17.41 21.99 12.32
N CYS A 102 -18.32 21.34 11.58
CA CYS A 102 -19.76 21.39 11.80
C CYS A 102 -20.26 20.38 12.85
N GLY A 103 -19.40 19.48 13.33
CA GLY A 103 -19.79 18.38 14.24
C GLY A 103 -20.51 17.23 13.53
N ASP A 104 -20.46 17.19 12.20
CA ASP A 104 -21.04 16.14 11.36
C ASP A 104 -20.11 14.94 11.20
N LYS A 105 -20.68 13.82 10.72
CA LYS A 105 -19.90 12.62 10.38
C LYS A 105 -19.07 12.86 9.11
N PRO A 106 -17.74 12.64 9.11
CA PRO A 106 -16.93 12.80 7.92
C PRO A 106 -17.29 11.76 6.83
N PRO A 107 -17.06 12.08 5.54
CA PRO A 107 -17.29 11.14 4.44
C PRO A 107 -16.43 9.88 4.61
N SER A 108 -16.96 8.74 4.16
CA SER A 108 -16.21 7.47 4.21
C SER A 108 -15.08 7.45 3.18
N LEU A 109 -13.90 7.02 3.63
CA LEU A 109 -12.78 6.72 2.73
C LEU A 109 -13.01 5.41 1.96
N LEU A 110 -13.71 4.45 2.57
CA LEU A 110 -14.10 3.21 1.90
C LEU A 110 -15.23 3.49 0.91
N PRO A 111 -15.20 2.85 -0.29
CA PRO A 111 -16.27 3.02 -1.25
C PRO A 111 -17.58 2.47 -0.67
N SER A 112 -18.69 3.15 -0.92
CA SER A 112 -20.00 2.53 -0.73
C SER A 112 -20.14 1.47 -1.82
N VAL A 113 -20.23 0.20 -1.43
CA VAL A 113 -20.41 -0.90 -2.37
C VAL A 113 -21.67 -0.60 -3.18
N ARG A 114 -21.54 -0.27 -4.47
CA ARG A 114 -22.66 -0.43 -5.40
C ARG A 114 -22.72 -1.91 -5.73
N PRO A 115 -23.80 -2.65 -5.39
CA PRO A 115 -23.94 -4.01 -5.88
C PRO A 115 -23.90 -3.97 -7.41
N LEU A 116 -23.07 -4.84 -7.99
CA LEU A 116 -22.99 -5.02 -9.45
C LEU A 116 -24.41 -5.29 -9.95
N ARG A 117 -24.94 -4.42 -10.81
CA ARG A 117 -26.15 -4.74 -11.57
C ARG A 117 -25.75 -5.86 -12.51
N CYS A 118 -26.28 -7.07 -12.30
CA CYS A 118 -26.22 -8.14 -13.29
C CYS A 118 -26.85 -7.58 -14.58
N ALA A 119 -26.05 -7.40 -15.62
CA ALA A 119 -26.55 -7.09 -16.95
C ALA A 119 -27.31 -8.33 -17.47
N SER A 120 -28.55 -8.10 -17.90
CA SER A 120 -29.44 -9.10 -18.52
C SER A 120 -29.04 -9.39 -19.96
#